data_AF-E7BQD3-F1
#
_entry.id   AF-E7BQD3-F1
#
_cell.length_a   1.000
_cell.length_b   1.000
_cell.length_c   1.000
_cell.angle_alpha   90.00
_cell.angle_beta   90.00
_cell.angle_gamma   90.00
#
_symmetry.space_group_name_H-M   'P 1'
#
loop_
_entity.id
_entity.type
_entity.pdbx_description
1 polymer ?
#
loop_
_entity_poly.entity_id
_entity_poly.type
_entity_poly.pdbx_seq_one_letter_code
_entity_poly.pdbx_strand_id
1 'polypeptide(L)' 'GRLAELLGEVDRYCKHNMGLYRGGTTAREIPPAVRVRTMKPFSSQHQTMLVCNAFGFYPREIKVIWLRNGVEMTADVSS' A
#
# COMPACT_ATOMS: atom_id res chain seq x y z
N GLY A 1 -7.51 -37.35 -20.85
CA GLY A 1 -6.03 -37.26 -20.80
C GLY A 1 -5.61 -36.27 -19.74
N ARG A 2 -4.42 -36.43 -19.15
CA ARG A 2 -3.97 -35.69 -17.95
C ARG A 2 -4.15 -34.16 -18.01
N LEU A 3 -4.01 -33.54 -19.18
CA LEU A 3 -4.21 -32.10 -19.36
C LEU A 3 -5.67 -31.67 -19.12
N ALA A 4 -6.64 -32.43 -19.62
CA ALA A 4 -8.07 -32.12 -19.43
C ALA A 4 -8.49 -32.23 -17.96
N GLU A 5 -7.90 -33.18 -17.24
CA GLU A 5 -8.09 -33.35 -15.80
C GLU A 5 -7.52 -32.17 -15.00
N LEU A 6 -6.28 -31.76 -15.30
CA LEU A 6 -5.64 -30.60 -14.66
C LEU A 6 -6.42 -29.30 -14.90
N LEU A 7 -6.93 -29.08 -16.12
CA LEU A 7 -7.76 -27.90 -16.43
C LEU A 7 -9.10 -27.94 -15.68
N GLY A 8 -9.74 -29.12 -15.60
CA GLY A 8 -10.95 -29.31 -14.82
C GLY A 8 -10.75 -28.97 -13.33
N GLU A 9 -9.60 -29.31 -12.76
CA GLU A 9 -9.26 -28.95 -11.38
C GLU A 9 -9.00 -27.45 -11.19
N VAL A 10 -8.36 -26.76 -12.15
CA VAL A 10 -8.21 -25.30 -12.10
C VAL A 10 -9.58 -24.60 -12.09
N ASP A 11 -10.51 -25.06 -12.92
CA ASP A 11 -11.85 -24.46 -13.00
C ASP A 11 -12.68 -24.75 -11.75
N ARG A 12 -12.71 -26.01 -11.32
CA ARG A 12 -13.52 -26.47 -10.18
C ARG A 12 -13.01 -25.95 -8.85
N TYR A 13 -11.69 -25.89 -8.66
CA TYR A 13 -11.10 -25.52 -7.37
C TYR A 13 -10.59 -24.08 -7.36
N CYS A 14 -9.63 -23.74 -8.22
CA CYS A 14 -8.96 -22.44 -8.15
C CYS A 14 -9.92 -21.29 -8.48
N LYS A 15 -10.61 -21.34 -9.63
CA LYS A 15 -11.52 -20.25 -10.03
C LYS A 15 -12.72 -20.13 -9.11
N HIS A 16 -13.31 -21.26 -8.70
CA HIS A 16 -14.41 -21.28 -7.74
C HIS A 16 -14.01 -20.62 -6.41
N ASN A 17 -12.92 -21.06 -5.79
CA ASN A 17 -12.45 -20.51 -4.52
C ASN A 17 -11.99 -19.05 -4.66
N MET A 18 -11.36 -18.68 -5.77
CA MET A 18 -11.00 -17.28 -6.03
C MET A 18 -12.25 -16.39 -6.07
N GLY A 19 -13.36 -16.87 -6.63
CA GLY A 19 -14.66 -16.18 -6.60
C GLY A 19 -15.19 -16.02 -5.18
N LEU A 20 -15.19 -17.08 -4.38
CA LEU A 20 -15.67 -17.07 -2.98
C LEU A 20 -14.86 -16.12 -2.08
N TYR A 21 -13.53 -16.13 -2.22
CA TYR A 21 -12.63 -15.37 -1.34
C TYR A 21 -12.21 -14.01 -1.89
N ARG A 22 -12.74 -13.59 -3.05
CA ARG A 22 -12.36 -12.35 -3.75
C ARG A 22 -12.38 -11.12 -2.83
N GLY A 23 -13.47 -10.92 -2.09
CA GLY A 23 -13.64 -9.76 -1.21
C GLY A 23 -12.68 -9.72 -0.01
N GLY A 24 -12.22 -10.89 0.47
CA GLY A 24 -11.28 -10.99 1.58
C GLY A 24 -9.81 -10.98 1.17
N THR A 25 -9.54 -11.10 -0.14
CA THR A 25 -8.19 -11.26 -0.71
C THR A 25 -7.92 -10.20 -1.78
N THR A 26 -8.20 -10.49 -3.05
CA THR A 26 -7.81 -9.67 -4.20
C THR A 26 -8.58 -8.37 -4.36
N ALA A 27 -9.81 -8.28 -3.87
CA ALA A 27 -10.61 -7.06 -3.89
C ALA A 27 -10.64 -6.37 -2.51
N ARG A 28 -9.84 -6.83 -1.55
CA ARG A 28 -9.78 -6.21 -0.23
C ARG A 28 -8.97 -4.92 -0.31
N GLU A 29 -9.58 -3.82 0.07
CA GLU A 29 -8.91 -2.52 0.18
C GLU A 29 -9.24 -1.91 1.54
N ILE A 30 -8.21 -1.46 2.24
CA ILE A 30 -8.34 -0.74 3.51
C ILE A 30 -7.53 0.54 3.40
N PRO A 31 -8.16 1.74 3.51
CA PRO A 31 -7.45 3.00 3.40
C PRO A 31 -6.46 3.19 4.56
N PRO A 32 -5.34 3.89 4.35
CA PRO A 32 -4.39 4.18 5.41
C PRO A 32 -4.94 5.21 6.40
N ALA A 33 -4.70 4.94 7.69
CA ALA A 33 -4.66 6.00 8.67
C ALA A 33 -3.34 6.77 8.51
N VAL A 34 -3.42 8.09 8.43
CA VAL A 34 -2.26 8.96 8.20
C VAL A 34 -2.08 9.91 9.37
N ARG A 35 -0.84 9.99 9.88
CA ARG A 35 -0.45 10.96 10.90
C ARG A 35 0.83 11.67 10.49
N VAL A 36 0.76 12.99 10.39
CA VAL A 36 1.92 13.86 10.14
C VAL A 36 2.39 14.45 11.47
N ARG A 37 3.70 14.40 11.71
CA ARG A 37 4.34 14.97 12.90
C ARG A 37 5.62 15.72 12.55
N THR A 38 5.95 16.73 13.34
CA THR A 38 7.24 17.42 13.26
C THR A 38 8.30 16.65 14.04
N MET A 39 9.52 16.60 13.51
CA MET A 39 10.68 16.03 14.16
C MET A 39 11.87 16.97 13.99
N LYS A 40 12.64 17.19 15.05
CA LYS A 40 13.92 17.89 14.97
C LYS A 40 15.02 16.85 14.70
N PRO A 41 15.71 16.89 13.54
CA PRO A 41 16.85 16.02 13.31
C PRO A 41 17.95 16.30 14.34
N PHE A 42 18.64 15.24 14.78
CA PHE A 42 19.80 15.38 15.66
C PHE A 42 20.94 16.18 15.01
N SER A 43 21.04 16.15 13.68
CA SER A 43 22.11 16.78 12.91
C SER A 43 21.93 18.28 12.66
N SER A 44 20.75 18.85 12.91
CA SER A 44 20.49 20.27 12.64
C SER A 44 19.49 20.85 13.64
N GLN A 45 19.96 21.81 14.44
CA GLN A 45 19.12 22.53 15.40
C GLN A 45 18.15 23.51 14.71
N HIS A 46 18.39 23.85 13.45
CA HIS A 46 17.64 24.87 12.71
C HIS A 46 16.67 24.29 11.67
N GLN A 47 16.70 22.98 11.41
CA GLN A 47 15.81 22.34 10.44
C GLN A 47 14.66 21.62 11.17
N THR A 48 13.45 21.77 10.65
CA THR A 48 12.28 20.98 11.07
C THR A 48 11.94 20.01 9.97
N MET A 49 11.90 18.71 10.27
CA MET A 49 11.45 17.67 9.35
C MET A 49 10.00 17.31 9.62
N LEU A 50 9.26 17.01 8.56
CA LEU A 50 7.93 16.42 8.65
C LEU A 50 8.05 14.91 8.42
N VAL A 51 7.37 14.13 9.27
CA VAL A 51 7.32 12.67 9.16
C VAL A 51 5.87 12.27 8.93
N CYS A 52 5.64 11.53 7.84
CA CYS A 52 4.33 10.96 7.51
C CYS A 52 4.30 9.49 7.88
N ASN A 53 3.48 9.13 8.87
CA ASN A 53 3.22 7.75 9.22
C ASN A 53 1.90 7.31 8.57
N ALA A 54 1.97 6.39 7.60
CA ALA A 54 0.81 5.69 7.04
C ALA A 54 0.75 4.27 7.60
N PHE A 55 -0.39 3.85 8.15
CA PHE A 55 -0.52 2.55 8.80
C PHE A 55 -1.96 2.00 8.70
N GLY A 56 -2.10 0.69 8.98
CA GLY A 56 -3.40 0.02 9.02
C GLY A 56 -4.08 -0.19 7.66
N PHE A 57 -3.33 -0.08 6.56
CA PHE A 57 -3.86 -0.23 5.20
C PHE A 57 -3.55 -1.60 4.59
N TYR A 58 -4.27 -1.92 3.52
CA TYR A 58 -4.04 -3.06 2.64
C TYR A 58 -4.53 -2.71 1.23
N PRO A 59 -3.85 -3.14 0.14
CA PRO A 59 -2.63 -3.95 0.10
C PRO A 59 -1.37 -3.18 0.54
N ARG A 60 -0.18 -3.80 0.49
CA ARG A 60 1.06 -3.19 1.00
C ARG A 60 1.55 -2.03 0.13
N GLU A 61 1.22 -2.05 -1.15
CA GLU A 61 1.61 -1.05 -2.13
C GLU A 61 0.90 0.27 -1.86
N ILE A 62 1.68 1.35 -1.66
CA ILE A 62 1.18 2.71 -1.46
C ILE A 62 2.03 3.73 -2.21
N LYS A 63 1.45 4.89 -2.50
CA LYS A 63 2.15 6.09 -3.00
C LYS A 63 1.98 7.22 -1.99
N VAL A 64 3.10 7.79 -1.54
CA VAL A 64 3.13 8.96 -0.67
C VAL A 64 3.76 10.11 -1.44
N ILE A 65 3.08 11.25 -1.49
CA ILE A 65 3.59 12.49 -2.11
C ILE A 65 3.58 13.61 -1.07
N TRP A 66 4.59 14.48 -1.14
CA TRP A 66 4.62 15.70 -0.35
C TRP A 66 4.26 16.89 -1.23
N LEU A 67 3.37 17.74 -0.73
CA LEU A 67 2.97 18.98 -1.39
C LEU A 67 3.42 20.16 -0.53
N ARG A 68 4.05 21.16 -1.14
CA ARG A 68 4.27 22.49 -0.55
C ARG A 68 3.44 23.50 -1.32
N ASN A 69 2.45 24.09 -0.65
CA ASN A 69 1.52 25.03 -1.26
C ASN A 69 0.84 24.48 -2.53
N GLY A 70 0.49 23.18 -2.51
CA GLY A 70 -0.15 22.49 -3.63
C GLY A 70 0.79 21.99 -4.73
N VAL A 71 2.09 22.27 -4.65
CA VAL A 71 3.10 21.82 -5.62
C VAL A 71 3.85 20.61 -5.09
N GLU A 72 3.97 19.56 -5.91
CA GLU A 72 4.70 18.34 -5.57
C GLU A 72 6.19 18.62 -5.32
N MET A 73 6.69 18.14 -4.18
CA MET A 73 8.09 18.21 -3.81
C MET A 73 8.79 16.89 -4.14
N THR A 74 9.89 16.98 -4.88
CA THR A 74 10.79 15.85 -5.17
C THR A 74 12.16 16.00 -4.51
N ALA A 75 12.58 17.24 -4.22
CA ALA A 75 13.77 17.55 -3.43
C ALA A 75 13.47 17.40 -1.93
N ASP A 76 14.46 16.97 -1.16
CA ASP A 76 14.42 16.88 0.32
C ASP A 76 13.35 15.94 0.92
N VAL A 77 12.90 14.94 0.15
CA VAL A 77 12.00 13.87 0.61
C VAL A 77 12.79 12.56 0.77
N SER A 78 12.67 11.92 1.93
CA SER A 78 13.22 10.58 2.20
C SER A 78 12.10 9.61 2.62
N SER A 79 12.17 8.36 2.14
CA SER A 79 11.24 7.27 2.51
C SER A 79 11.74 6.42 3.67
#